data_AF-A0AAE0H7L9-F1
#
_entry.id   AF-A0AAE0H7L9-F1
#
_cell.length_a   1.000
_cell.length_b   1.000
_cell.length_c   1.000
_cell.angle_alpha   90.00
_cell.angle_beta   90.00
_cell.angle_gamma   90.00
#
_symmetry.space_group_name_H-M   'P 1'
#
loop_
_entity.id
_entity.type
_entity.pdbx_description
1 polymer ?
#
loop_
_entity_poly.entity_id
_entity_poly.type
_entity_poly.pdbx_seq_one_letter_code
_entity_poly.pdbx_strand_id
1 'polypeptide(L)'
;MPTPTPNKCDNPSCPLPEGSPPTPLLLCSRCRATRYCSQTCQAACWASHKRQCRRLNYIIKFRLAPAHITDPRVERTLSCPANAPFYALHLALQTAFGWATTHSFDFAVKDPAYVPPPPGDLLAHVQQIMAVDGRGERPASAPREYLLRVVDPVQGDRFSGIDRAHEPQRRHPHTVEKKSDDWCLWQLLEKREYQGKELVYTYDFGDNWEHYFTVEGRGEFTDHFVCLSGTGHPVGEDVGGNKGWNDLKAAYLAERPTEDQRDSRKWYETRTRNGDPKGLAGDRVNVWDMAQVNRDLVDMLDRFERMADQAASERDMLRDRLGV
;
A
#
# COMPACT_ATOMS: atom_id res chain seq x y z
N MET A 1 -4.95 34.77 22.10
CA MET A 1 -5.61 33.52 22.52
C MET A 1 -6.89 33.38 21.69
N PRO A 2 -7.05 32.38 20.81
CA PRO A 2 -8.35 32.15 20.18
C PRO A 2 -9.34 31.73 21.26
N THR A 3 -10.48 32.40 21.34
CA THR A 3 -11.58 32.07 22.25
C THR A 3 -12.05 30.63 21.99
N PRO A 4 -12.22 29.78 23.02
CA PRO A 4 -12.75 28.43 22.82
C PRO A 4 -14.14 28.54 22.20
N THR A 5 -14.34 27.88 21.05
CA THR A 5 -15.64 27.86 20.38
C THR A 5 -16.69 27.24 21.30
N PRO A 6 -17.89 27.85 21.42
CA PRO A 6 -18.92 27.34 22.32
C PRO A 6 -19.31 25.91 21.94
N ASN A 7 -19.48 25.07 22.95
CA ASN A 7 -19.88 23.66 22.81
C ASN A 7 -21.38 23.57 22.44
N LYS A 8 -21.74 23.96 21.20
CA LYS A 8 -23.12 24.00 20.71
C LYS A 8 -23.32 23.18 19.43
N CYS A 9 -24.57 22.78 19.19
CA CYS A 9 -24.98 22.13 17.95
C CYS A 9 -24.86 23.10 16.77
N ASP A 10 -24.27 22.66 15.67
CA ASP A 10 -24.10 23.46 14.45
C ASP A 10 -25.33 23.42 13.51
N ASN A 11 -26.36 22.64 13.86
CA ASN A 11 -27.63 22.68 13.12
C ASN A 11 -28.34 24.02 13.40
N PRO A 12 -28.55 24.90 12.38
CA PRO A 12 -29.21 26.19 12.58
C PRO A 12 -30.66 26.06 13.06
N SER A 13 -31.29 24.92 12.80
CA SER A 13 -32.66 24.58 13.23
C SER A 13 -32.67 23.66 14.45
N CYS A 14 -31.62 23.69 15.29
CA CYS A 14 -31.58 22.87 16.49
C CYS A 14 -32.70 23.28 17.47
N PRO A 15 -33.51 22.34 17.98
CA PRO A 15 -34.61 22.66 18.90
C PRO A 15 -34.13 22.87 20.35
N LEU A 16 -32.86 22.60 20.65
CA LEU A 16 -32.32 22.78 22.00
C LEU A 16 -32.01 24.27 22.27
N PRO A 17 -32.40 24.80 23.45
CA PRO A 17 -32.04 26.15 23.86
C PRO A 17 -30.52 26.37 23.86
N GLU A 18 -30.06 27.57 23.48
CA GLU A 18 -28.66 27.95 23.60
C GLU A 18 -28.19 27.80 25.06
N GLY A 19 -27.13 27.02 25.29
CA GLY A 19 -26.60 26.75 26.63
C GLY A 19 -27.17 25.51 27.35
N SER A 20 -28.02 24.71 26.70
CA SER A 20 -28.48 23.41 27.24
C SER A 20 -27.30 22.42 27.42
N PRO A 21 -27.29 21.58 28.47
CA PRO A 21 -26.07 20.95 29.01
C PRO A 21 -25.38 20.02 28.01
N PRO A 22 -24.05 19.83 28.14
CA PRO A 22 -23.25 19.16 27.14
C PRO A 22 -23.40 17.65 27.28
N THR A 23 -24.37 17.05 26.58
CA THR A 23 -24.10 15.73 26.03
C THR A 23 -22.92 15.88 25.08
N PRO A 24 -21.94 14.96 25.08
CA PRO A 24 -20.85 15.04 24.11
C PRO A 24 -21.46 15.12 22.71
N LEU A 25 -21.21 16.23 22.03
CA LEU A 25 -21.77 16.47 20.71
C LEU A 25 -21.21 15.42 19.75
N LEU A 26 -22.08 14.89 18.90
CA LEU A 26 -21.72 13.98 17.84
C LEU A 26 -20.99 14.79 16.75
N LEU A 27 -19.73 14.45 16.52
CA LEU A 27 -19.01 14.96 15.36
C LEU A 27 -19.50 14.27 14.10
N CYS A 28 -19.60 15.01 13.00
CA CYS A 28 -19.78 14.42 11.68
C CYS A 28 -18.67 13.38 11.44
N SER A 29 -19.05 12.12 11.22
CA SER A 29 -18.09 11.03 11.00
C SER A 29 -17.18 11.24 9.78
N ARG A 30 -17.61 12.07 8.82
CA ARG A 30 -16.84 12.42 7.60
C ARG A 30 -15.79 13.49 7.87
N CYS A 31 -16.21 14.68 8.27
CA CYS A 31 -15.32 15.84 8.38
C CYS A 31 -14.76 16.10 9.78
N ARG A 32 -15.37 15.53 10.82
CA ARG A 32 -15.03 15.78 12.24
C ARG A 32 -14.97 17.26 12.65
N ALA A 33 -15.51 18.18 11.84
CA ALA A 33 -15.51 19.61 12.10
C ALA A 33 -16.87 20.10 12.63
N THR A 34 -17.96 19.57 12.08
CA THR A 34 -19.33 19.95 12.45
C THR A 34 -19.87 19.05 13.56
N ARG A 35 -20.50 19.65 14.56
CA ARG A 35 -20.99 19.05 15.80
C ARG A 35 -22.51 19.05 15.83
N TYR A 36 -23.11 17.97 16.30
CA TYR A 36 -24.57 17.81 16.41
C TYR A 36 -24.95 17.26 17.77
N CYS A 37 -26.05 17.76 18.36
CA CYS A 37 -26.56 17.18 19.61
C CYS A 37 -27.19 15.79 19.41
N SER A 38 -27.57 15.44 18.18
CA SER A 38 -28.19 14.17 17.83
C SER A 38 -28.03 13.86 16.33
N GLN A 39 -28.19 12.58 15.96
CA GLN A 39 -28.24 12.17 14.55
C GLN A 39 -29.39 12.84 13.80
N THR A 40 -30.50 13.14 14.47
CA THR A 40 -31.63 13.87 13.90
C THR A 40 -31.23 15.30 13.50
N CYS A 41 -30.50 16.01 14.35
CA CYS A 41 -29.97 17.33 14.00
C CYS A 41 -28.96 17.27 12.85
N GLN A 42 -28.12 16.23 12.81
CA GLN A 42 -27.23 15.99 11.68
C GLN A 42 -28.00 15.77 10.37
N ALA A 43 -29.02 14.92 10.39
CA ALA A 43 -29.85 14.61 9.22
C ALA A 43 -30.59 15.86 8.71
N ALA A 44 -31.18 16.64 9.62
CA ALA A 44 -31.86 17.89 9.28
C ALA A 44 -30.92 18.94 8.65
N CYS A 45 -29.69 19.04 9.15
CA CYS A 45 -28.66 19.94 8.62
C CYS A 45 -27.96 19.41 7.36
N TRP A 46 -28.14 18.14 6.99
CA TRP A 46 -27.33 17.48 5.97
C TRP A 46 -27.38 18.17 4.60
N ALA A 47 -28.53 18.71 4.20
CA ALA A 47 -28.69 19.39 2.92
C ALA A 47 -27.76 20.60 2.73
N SER A 48 -27.53 21.38 3.80
CA SER A 48 -26.56 22.48 3.80
C SER A 48 -25.14 21.97 4.07
N HIS A 49 -24.97 21.13 5.09
CA HIS A 49 -23.66 20.64 5.52
C HIS A 49 -22.90 19.85 4.45
N LYS A 50 -23.57 18.99 3.66
CA LYS A 50 -22.92 18.11 2.67
C LYS A 50 -22.09 18.85 1.62
N ARG A 51 -22.40 20.13 1.36
CA ARG A 51 -21.67 20.97 0.39
C ARG A 51 -20.25 21.29 0.86
N GLN A 52 -20.08 21.46 2.17
CA GLN A 52 -18.82 21.84 2.82
C GLN A 52 -18.18 20.66 3.56
N CYS A 53 -18.91 19.57 3.76
CA CYS A 53 -18.39 18.35 4.36
C CYS A 53 -17.32 17.72 3.47
N ARG A 54 -16.09 17.62 3.96
CA ARG A 54 -14.97 16.91 3.32
C ARG A 54 -14.55 15.75 4.22
N ARG A 55 -14.32 14.58 3.63
CA ARG A 55 -13.74 13.47 4.39
C ARG A 55 -12.27 13.79 4.61
N LEU A 56 -11.86 13.89 5.88
CA LEU A 56 -10.45 14.01 6.27
C LEU A 56 -9.59 12.89 5.67
N ASN A 57 -8.29 13.09 5.59
CA ASN A 57 -7.38 12.03 5.14
C ASN A 57 -7.23 10.95 6.21
N TYR A 58 -6.82 9.76 5.79
CA TYR A 58 -6.30 8.73 6.70
C TYR A 58 -4.80 8.93 6.88
N ILE A 59 -4.31 8.87 8.10
CA ILE A 59 -2.88 8.72 8.35
C ILE A 59 -2.59 7.24 8.41
N ILE A 60 -1.84 6.72 7.43
CA ILE A 60 -1.59 5.29 7.27
C ILE A 60 -0.09 5.05 7.27
N LYS A 61 0.36 4.19 8.17
CA LYS A 61 1.74 3.71 8.22
C LYS A 61 1.86 2.35 7.54
N PHE A 62 2.74 2.25 6.56
CA PHE A 62 3.06 1.04 5.80
C PHE A 62 4.42 0.52 6.23
N ARG A 63 4.50 -0.76 6.57
CA ARG A 63 5.74 -1.46 6.96
C ARG A 63 5.99 -2.61 6.01
N LEU A 64 7.11 -2.58 5.30
CA LEU A 64 7.48 -3.64 4.38
C LEU A 64 7.97 -4.86 5.15
N ALA A 65 7.32 -6.01 4.93
CA ALA A 65 7.65 -7.35 5.42
C ALA A 65 8.29 -7.33 6.83
N PRO A 66 7.56 -6.88 7.87
CA PRO A 66 8.14 -6.57 9.18
C PRO A 66 8.75 -7.78 9.91
N ALA A 67 8.42 -9.00 9.48
CA ALA A 67 9.04 -10.24 9.97
C ALA A 67 10.43 -10.52 9.34
N HIS A 68 10.75 -9.91 8.20
CA HIS A 68 11.93 -10.22 7.40
C HIS A 68 12.85 -9.02 7.14
N ILE A 69 12.30 -7.80 7.10
CA ILE A 69 13.03 -6.56 6.85
C ILE A 69 13.06 -5.72 8.13
N THR A 70 14.01 -6.06 9.00
CA THR A 70 14.07 -5.52 10.38
C THR A 70 15.21 -4.53 10.60
N ASP A 71 16.32 -4.64 9.85
CA ASP A 71 17.49 -3.79 9.99
C ASP A 71 18.07 -3.35 8.63
N PRO A 72 17.90 -2.06 8.25
CA PRO A 72 16.91 -1.14 8.81
C PRO A 72 15.49 -1.53 8.39
N ARG A 73 14.50 -1.10 9.19
CA ARG A 73 13.09 -1.18 8.81
C ARG A 73 12.81 -0.26 7.64
N VAL A 74 12.05 -0.76 6.66
CA VAL A 74 11.58 0.04 5.52
C VAL A 74 10.11 0.39 5.74
N GLU A 75 9.83 1.65 6.07
CA GLU A 75 8.49 2.11 6.46
C GLU A 75 8.18 3.48 5.85
N ARG A 76 6.91 3.74 5.54
CA ARG A 76 6.42 5.05 5.08
C ARG A 76 5.09 5.37 5.77
N THR A 77 4.93 6.60 6.24
CA THR A 77 3.65 7.11 6.77
C THR A 77 3.10 8.12 5.79
N LEU A 78 1.90 7.88 5.28
CA LEU A 78 1.24 8.72 4.27
C LEU A 78 -0.04 9.34 4.84
N SER A 79 -0.29 10.59 4.47
CA SER A 79 -1.63 11.19 4.48
C SER A 79 -2.34 10.79 3.18
N CYS A 80 -3.40 10.00 3.30
CA CYS A 80 -4.12 9.43 2.17
C CYS A 80 -5.53 10.04 2.04
N PRO A 81 -5.88 10.66 0.90
CA PRO A 81 -7.23 11.19 0.68
C PRO A 81 -8.27 10.08 0.84
N ALA A 82 -9.28 10.30 1.68
CA ALA A 82 -10.25 9.23 1.98
C ALA A 82 -11.04 8.74 0.76
N ASN A 83 -11.26 9.62 -0.21
CA ASN A 83 -11.94 9.33 -1.48
C ASN A 83 -10.99 8.85 -2.59
N ALA A 84 -9.69 8.67 -2.31
CA ALA A 84 -8.79 8.11 -3.31
C ALA A 84 -9.17 6.66 -3.60
N PRO A 85 -9.22 6.25 -4.89
CA PRO A 85 -9.25 4.85 -5.27
C PRO A 85 -8.02 4.10 -4.74
N PHE A 86 -8.15 2.80 -4.48
CA PHE A 86 -7.02 1.96 -4.12
C PHE A 86 -5.93 1.92 -5.20
N TYR A 87 -6.29 2.10 -6.48
CA TYR A 87 -5.32 2.23 -7.57
C TYR A 87 -4.44 3.47 -7.38
N ALA A 88 -5.01 4.59 -6.97
CA ALA A 88 -4.24 5.80 -6.65
C ALA A 88 -3.35 5.58 -5.41
N LEU A 89 -3.80 4.81 -4.41
CA LEU A 89 -2.94 4.41 -3.29
C LEU A 89 -1.78 3.50 -3.75
N HIS A 90 -2.03 2.59 -4.68
CA HIS A 90 -0.98 1.75 -5.28
C HIS A 90 0.10 2.64 -5.92
N LEU A 91 -0.28 3.58 -6.78
CA LEU A 91 0.67 4.53 -7.40
C LEU A 91 1.45 5.35 -6.36
N ALA A 92 0.78 5.78 -5.29
CA ALA A 92 1.42 6.51 -4.19
C ALA A 92 2.44 5.64 -3.43
N LEU A 93 2.14 4.35 -3.20
CA LEU A 93 3.06 3.42 -2.55
C LEU A 93 4.26 3.10 -3.43
N GLN A 94 4.02 2.87 -4.73
CA GLN A 94 5.08 2.67 -5.72
C GLN A 94 6.02 3.88 -5.75
N THR A 95 5.48 5.09 -5.68
CA THR A 95 6.28 6.31 -5.58
C THR A 95 7.04 6.38 -4.25
N ALA A 96 6.36 6.16 -3.11
CA ALA A 96 6.94 6.31 -1.78
C ALA A 96 8.03 5.27 -1.45
N PHE A 97 7.93 4.08 -2.01
CA PHE A 97 8.90 2.99 -1.87
C PHE A 97 9.88 2.90 -3.05
N GLY A 98 9.78 3.80 -4.04
CA GLY A 98 10.74 3.91 -5.14
C GLY A 98 10.61 2.80 -6.19
N TRP A 99 9.45 2.19 -6.35
CA TRP A 99 9.18 1.14 -7.34
C TRP A 99 8.61 1.68 -8.65
N ALA A 100 8.45 0.79 -9.62
CA ALA A 100 8.26 1.10 -11.03
C ALA A 100 6.87 0.71 -11.59
N THR A 101 5.94 0.22 -10.77
CA THR A 101 4.59 -0.24 -11.22
C THR A 101 4.65 -1.34 -12.28
N THR A 102 5.62 -2.25 -12.20
CA THR A 102 5.90 -3.25 -13.25
C THR A 102 5.24 -4.60 -13.02
N HIS A 103 4.73 -4.83 -11.81
CA HIS A 103 4.13 -6.10 -11.39
C HIS A 103 2.70 -5.92 -10.90
N SER A 104 2.01 -7.04 -10.75
CA SER A 104 0.65 -7.08 -10.22
C SER A 104 0.62 -6.76 -8.73
N PHE A 105 -0.56 -6.35 -8.25
CA PHE A 105 -0.74 -6.04 -6.85
C PHE A 105 -2.15 -6.38 -6.35
N ASP A 106 -2.28 -6.47 -5.03
CA ASP A 106 -3.57 -6.39 -4.37
C ASP A 106 -3.46 -5.67 -3.01
N PHE A 107 -4.60 -5.21 -2.51
CA PHE A 107 -4.80 -4.92 -1.10
C PHE A 107 -5.72 -5.99 -0.53
N ALA A 108 -5.49 -6.43 0.70
CA ALA A 108 -6.33 -7.47 1.29
C ALA A 108 -6.57 -7.24 2.78
N VAL A 109 -7.69 -7.79 3.24
CA VAL A 109 -8.01 -7.97 4.66
C VAL A 109 -7.76 -9.42 4.98
N LYS A 110 -6.78 -9.72 5.84
CA LYS A 110 -6.47 -11.09 6.25
C LYS A 110 -7.61 -11.69 7.07
N ASP A 111 -7.89 -12.97 6.83
CA ASP A 111 -8.81 -13.75 7.63
C ASP A 111 -8.09 -14.17 8.93
N PRO A 112 -8.52 -13.73 10.12
CA PRO A 112 -7.87 -14.11 11.38
C PRO A 112 -7.94 -15.61 11.67
N ALA A 113 -8.82 -16.36 10.99
CA ALA A 113 -8.91 -17.80 11.09
C ALA A 113 -7.89 -18.54 10.20
N TYR A 114 -7.22 -17.83 9.29
CA TYR A 114 -6.21 -18.43 8.43
C TYR A 114 -4.95 -18.78 9.21
N VAL A 115 -4.49 -20.01 9.05
CA VAL A 115 -3.21 -20.48 9.57
C VAL A 115 -2.37 -20.92 8.38
N PRO A 116 -1.23 -20.24 8.11
CA PRO A 116 -0.35 -20.65 7.03
C PRO A 116 0.29 -22.01 7.37
N PRO A 117 0.64 -22.83 6.35
CA PRO A 117 1.43 -24.03 6.57
C PRO A 117 2.75 -23.70 7.28
N PRO A 118 3.30 -24.63 8.09
CA PRO A 118 4.60 -24.44 8.72
C PRO A 118 5.70 -24.10 7.69
N PRO A 119 6.61 -23.17 8.01
CA PRO A 119 7.76 -22.88 7.15
C PRO A 119 8.57 -24.16 6.88
N GLY A 120 8.89 -24.43 5.60
CA GLY A 120 9.65 -25.61 5.19
C GLY A 120 8.81 -26.87 4.92
N ASP A 121 7.50 -26.83 5.15
CA ASP A 121 6.59 -27.91 4.74
C ASP A 121 6.26 -27.81 3.24
N LEU A 122 7.20 -28.27 2.43
CA LEU A 122 7.09 -28.29 0.97
C LEU A 122 5.88 -29.08 0.48
N LEU A 123 5.51 -30.15 1.20
CA LEU A 123 4.38 -31.00 0.80
C LEU A 123 3.07 -30.25 0.99
N ALA A 124 2.86 -29.61 2.14
CA ALA A 124 1.68 -28.79 2.38
C ALA A 124 1.58 -27.62 1.37
N HIS A 125 2.70 -27.00 1.05
CA HIS A 125 2.74 -25.92 0.05
C HIS A 125 2.37 -26.42 -1.36
N VAL A 126 2.96 -27.53 -1.80
CA VAL A 126 2.63 -28.16 -3.10
C VAL A 126 1.16 -28.58 -3.14
N GLN A 127 0.64 -29.16 -2.07
CA GLN A 127 -0.77 -29.54 -1.98
C GLN A 127 -1.70 -28.33 -2.13
N GLN A 128 -1.35 -27.18 -1.54
CA GLN A 128 -2.12 -25.94 -1.73
C GLN A 128 -2.08 -25.43 -3.16
N ILE A 129 -0.91 -25.48 -3.82
CA ILE A 129 -0.76 -25.06 -5.23
C ILE A 129 -1.56 -25.98 -6.15
N MET A 130 -1.49 -27.30 -5.94
CA MET A 130 -2.17 -28.29 -6.77
C MET A 130 -3.68 -28.35 -6.52
N ALA A 131 -4.18 -27.79 -5.42
CA ALA A 131 -5.60 -27.77 -5.11
C ALA A 131 -6.40 -26.78 -5.98
N VAL A 132 -5.75 -25.93 -6.76
CA VAL A 132 -6.40 -24.94 -7.62
C VAL A 132 -7.12 -25.63 -8.79
N ASP A 133 -8.40 -25.32 -9.00
CA ASP A 133 -9.20 -25.92 -10.07
C ASP A 133 -8.82 -25.38 -11.47
N GLY A 134 -9.41 -25.93 -12.52
CA GLY A 134 -9.15 -25.50 -13.91
C GLY A 134 -9.54 -24.06 -14.24
N ARG A 135 -10.13 -23.32 -13.28
CA ARG A 135 -10.45 -21.88 -13.38
C ARG A 135 -9.51 -21.01 -12.56
N GLY A 136 -8.51 -21.59 -11.90
CA GLY A 136 -7.58 -20.84 -11.08
C GLY A 136 -8.13 -20.52 -9.68
N GLU A 137 -9.13 -21.26 -9.19
CA GLU A 137 -9.72 -21.04 -7.86
C GLU A 137 -9.42 -22.19 -6.89
N ARG A 138 -9.16 -21.87 -5.62
CA ARG A 138 -9.10 -22.88 -4.56
C ARG A 138 -10.50 -23.46 -4.27
N PRO A 139 -10.61 -24.74 -3.87
CA PRO A 139 -11.89 -25.32 -3.49
C PRO A 139 -12.45 -24.60 -2.27
N ALA A 140 -13.77 -24.53 -2.15
CA ALA A 140 -14.45 -23.86 -1.03
C ALA A 140 -14.14 -24.46 0.35
N SER A 141 -13.61 -25.69 0.39
CA SER A 141 -13.14 -26.37 1.60
C SER A 141 -11.72 -25.97 2.02
N ALA A 142 -10.96 -25.32 1.15
CA ALA A 142 -9.61 -24.85 1.48
C ALA A 142 -9.67 -23.72 2.51
N PRO A 143 -8.64 -23.56 3.35
CA PRO A 143 -8.53 -22.39 4.21
C PRO A 143 -8.51 -21.10 3.37
N ARG A 144 -9.40 -20.17 3.72
CA ARG A 144 -9.46 -18.84 3.12
C ARG A 144 -8.45 -17.92 3.81
N GLU A 145 -7.53 -17.36 3.03
CA GLU A 145 -6.51 -16.44 3.56
C GLU A 145 -7.02 -15.01 3.73
N TYR A 146 -7.88 -14.54 2.83
CA TYR A 146 -8.35 -13.16 2.80
C TYR A 146 -9.87 -13.08 2.88
N LEU A 147 -10.41 -12.21 3.73
CA LEU A 147 -11.85 -11.90 3.74
C LEU A 147 -12.25 -11.09 2.50
N LEU A 148 -11.33 -10.26 2.04
CA LEU A 148 -11.52 -9.29 0.99
C LEU A 148 -10.20 -9.05 0.27
N ARG A 149 -10.26 -8.88 -1.06
CA ARG A 149 -9.18 -8.36 -1.89
C ARG A 149 -9.66 -7.17 -2.73
N VAL A 150 -8.80 -6.17 -2.86
CA VAL A 150 -8.90 -5.07 -3.83
C VAL A 150 -7.81 -5.30 -4.85
N VAL A 151 -8.20 -5.70 -6.06
CA VAL A 151 -7.29 -6.24 -7.06
C VAL A 151 -6.89 -5.19 -8.10
N ASP A 152 -5.75 -5.43 -8.75
CA ASP A 152 -5.33 -4.75 -9.97
C ASP A 152 -6.46 -4.76 -11.02
N PRO A 153 -6.86 -3.59 -11.58
CA PRO A 153 -7.98 -3.51 -12.50
C PRO A 153 -7.62 -3.98 -13.92
N VAL A 154 -6.33 -4.05 -14.25
CA VAL A 154 -5.86 -4.41 -15.59
C VAL A 154 -6.14 -5.89 -15.85
N GLN A 155 -6.90 -6.20 -16.89
CA GLN A 155 -7.03 -7.58 -17.38
C GLN A 155 -5.78 -7.93 -18.19
N GLY A 156 -5.19 -9.09 -17.92
CA GLY A 156 -3.80 -9.37 -18.26
C GLY A 156 -3.45 -9.14 -19.73
N ASP A 157 -2.42 -8.34 -19.97
CA ASP A 157 -1.69 -8.30 -21.23
C ASP A 157 -0.46 -9.23 -21.18
N ARG A 158 0.21 -9.42 -22.33
CA ARG A 158 1.36 -10.33 -22.46
C ARG A 158 2.57 -9.97 -21.58
N PHE A 159 2.65 -8.76 -21.01
CA PHE A 159 3.77 -8.30 -20.18
C PHE A 159 3.45 -8.39 -18.68
N SER A 160 2.18 -8.24 -18.29
CA SER A 160 1.67 -8.51 -16.94
C SER A 160 1.63 -10.00 -16.55
N GLY A 161 2.00 -10.91 -17.45
CA GLY A 161 1.65 -12.33 -17.37
C GLY A 161 2.55 -13.23 -16.51
N ILE A 162 3.79 -12.83 -16.18
CA ILE A 162 4.75 -13.74 -15.53
C ILE A 162 4.46 -13.87 -14.03
N ASP A 163 4.36 -12.77 -13.28
CA ASP A 163 4.06 -12.82 -11.85
C ASP A 163 2.58 -13.19 -11.58
N ARG A 164 1.66 -12.89 -12.53
CA ARG A 164 0.26 -13.34 -12.45
C ARG A 164 0.06 -14.84 -12.44
N ALA A 165 1.07 -15.64 -12.79
CA ALA A 165 1.05 -17.08 -12.57
C ALA A 165 0.80 -17.46 -11.09
N HIS A 166 1.14 -16.56 -10.16
CA HIS A 166 0.91 -16.72 -8.73
C HIS A 166 -0.47 -16.21 -8.27
N GLU A 167 -1.19 -15.44 -9.09
CA GLU A 167 -2.50 -14.87 -8.75
C GLU A 167 -3.58 -15.93 -8.42
N PRO A 168 -3.70 -17.06 -9.16
CA PRO A 168 -4.67 -18.11 -8.84
C PRO A 168 -4.56 -18.63 -7.41
N GLN A 169 -3.34 -18.72 -6.87
CA GLN A 169 -3.10 -19.21 -5.51
C GLN A 169 -3.66 -18.27 -4.44
N ARG A 170 -3.93 -17.01 -4.79
CA ARG A 170 -4.47 -15.96 -3.91
C ARG A 170 -6.00 -15.86 -3.97
N ARG A 171 -6.64 -16.52 -4.94
CA ARG A 171 -8.10 -16.52 -5.13
C ARG A 171 -8.78 -17.58 -4.28
N HIS A 172 -9.96 -17.25 -3.77
CA HIS A 172 -10.78 -18.17 -3.00
C HIS A 172 -12.26 -17.79 -3.16
N PRO A 173 -13.18 -18.75 -3.34
CA PRO A 173 -14.59 -18.49 -3.70
C PRO A 173 -15.36 -17.71 -2.62
N HIS A 174 -14.94 -17.77 -1.37
CA HIS A 174 -15.51 -16.99 -0.26
C HIS A 174 -14.77 -15.68 0.03
N THR A 175 -13.83 -15.27 -0.82
CA THR A 175 -13.16 -13.96 -0.74
C THR A 175 -13.93 -12.96 -1.59
N VAL A 176 -14.29 -11.83 -1.01
CA VAL A 176 -14.91 -10.75 -1.79
C VAL A 176 -13.81 -10.04 -2.58
N GLU A 177 -14.01 -9.85 -3.89
CA GLU A 177 -13.08 -9.09 -4.72
C GLU A 177 -13.71 -7.78 -5.22
N LYS A 178 -12.90 -6.73 -5.29
CA LYS A 178 -13.25 -5.40 -5.80
C LYS A 178 -12.11 -4.87 -6.65
N LYS A 179 -12.42 -4.08 -7.67
CA LYS A 179 -11.40 -3.45 -8.51
C LYS A 179 -10.86 -2.20 -7.82
N SER A 180 -9.56 -1.98 -7.91
CA SER A 180 -8.91 -0.87 -7.20
C SER A 180 -9.13 0.51 -7.83
N ASP A 181 -9.56 0.59 -9.08
CA ASP A 181 -9.94 1.83 -9.79
C ASP A 181 -11.37 2.32 -9.44
N ASP A 182 -12.25 1.41 -9.02
CA ASP A 182 -13.66 1.71 -8.67
C ASP A 182 -13.95 1.55 -7.16
N TRP A 183 -12.91 1.40 -6.33
CA TRP A 183 -13.09 1.28 -4.88
C TRP A 183 -12.17 2.19 -4.10
N CYS A 184 -12.75 3.03 -3.24
CA CYS A 184 -12.07 4.06 -2.49
C CYS A 184 -11.69 3.60 -1.07
N LEU A 185 -10.65 4.23 -0.49
CA LEU A 185 -10.16 3.91 0.85
C LEU A 185 -11.26 3.93 1.92
N TRP A 186 -12.14 4.93 1.93
CA TRP A 186 -13.21 5.01 2.93
C TRP A 186 -14.19 3.84 2.87
N GLN A 187 -14.39 3.21 1.72
CA GLN A 187 -15.32 2.09 1.57
C GLN A 187 -14.79 0.80 2.21
N LEU A 188 -13.46 0.66 2.31
CA LEU A 188 -12.81 -0.36 3.11
C LEU A 188 -12.74 0.06 4.59
N LEU A 189 -12.08 1.17 4.86
CA LEU A 189 -11.58 1.52 6.21
C LEU A 189 -12.69 1.90 7.19
N GLU A 190 -13.88 2.28 6.71
CA GLU A 190 -15.05 2.57 7.55
C GLU A 190 -15.98 1.37 7.74
N LYS A 191 -15.69 0.24 7.07
CA LYS A 191 -16.53 -0.95 7.14
C LYS A 191 -16.28 -1.70 8.44
N ARG A 192 -17.30 -1.77 9.30
CA ARG A 192 -17.21 -2.36 10.65
C ARG A 192 -16.66 -3.78 10.66
N GLU A 193 -17.03 -4.59 9.66
CA GLU A 193 -16.59 -5.98 9.56
C GLU A 193 -15.07 -6.14 9.37
N TYR A 194 -14.36 -5.10 8.91
CA TYR A 194 -12.90 -5.15 8.69
C TYR A 194 -12.11 -4.33 9.73
N GLN A 195 -12.78 -3.67 10.66
CA GLN A 195 -12.12 -2.89 11.71
C GLN A 195 -11.29 -3.80 12.62
N GLY A 196 -10.06 -3.37 12.90
CA GLY A 196 -9.11 -4.12 13.75
C GLY A 196 -8.50 -5.36 13.11
N LYS A 197 -8.82 -5.65 11.85
CA LYS A 197 -8.20 -6.75 11.10
C LYS A 197 -6.90 -6.29 10.47
N GLU A 198 -6.04 -7.26 10.19
CA GLU A 198 -4.77 -7.01 9.52
C GLU A 198 -4.99 -6.69 8.05
N LEU A 199 -4.38 -5.59 7.61
CA LEU A 199 -4.46 -5.08 6.26
C LEU A 199 -3.08 -5.21 5.60
N VAL A 200 -3.07 -5.77 4.40
CA VAL A 200 -1.85 -6.00 3.63
C VAL A 200 -1.99 -5.43 2.22
N TYR A 201 -0.94 -4.81 1.73
CA TYR A 201 -0.75 -4.47 0.32
C TYR A 201 0.36 -5.37 -0.20
N THR A 202 0.09 -6.18 -1.22
CA THR A 202 1.09 -7.05 -1.83
C THR A 202 1.44 -6.53 -3.21
N TYR A 203 2.73 -6.36 -3.48
CA TYR A 203 3.26 -6.00 -4.79
C TYR A 203 4.21 -7.07 -5.28
N ASP A 204 4.18 -7.34 -6.58
CA ASP A 204 4.94 -8.41 -7.23
C ASP A 204 4.59 -9.77 -6.64
N PHE A 205 3.72 -10.52 -7.31
CA PHE A 205 3.32 -11.83 -6.80
C PHE A 205 4.42 -12.90 -6.93
N GLY A 206 5.53 -12.61 -7.65
CA GLY A 206 6.74 -13.44 -7.65
C GLY A 206 7.56 -13.23 -6.39
N ASP A 207 8.03 -12.01 -6.14
CA ASP A 207 8.83 -11.67 -4.96
C ASP A 207 8.02 -11.55 -3.66
N ASN A 208 6.69 -11.39 -3.79
CA ASN A 208 5.67 -11.32 -2.74
C ASN A 208 5.98 -10.24 -1.68
N TRP A 209 6.15 -8.99 -2.12
CA TRP A 209 6.40 -7.86 -1.22
C TRP A 209 5.14 -7.46 -0.47
N GLU A 210 5.02 -7.92 0.78
CA GLU A 210 3.91 -7.57 1.66
C GLU A 210 4.20 -6.29 2.47
N HIS A 211 3.36 -5.26 2.30
CA HIS A 211 3.29 -4.12 3.20
C HIS A 211 2.12 -4.29 4.15
N TYR A 212 2.44 -4.43 5.43
CA TYR A 212 1.43 -4.40 6.48
C TYR A 212 1.14 -2.94 6.80
N PHE A 213 -0.13 -2.55 6.79
CA PHE A 213 -0.49 -1.16 7.01
C PHE A 213 -1.49 -0.95 8.13
N THR A 214 -1.26 0.12 8.89
CA THR A 214 -2.05 0.48 10.06
C THR A 214 -2.57 1.90 9.90
N VAL A 215 -3.87 2.09 10.15
CA VAL A 215 -4.47 3.41 10.22
C VAL A 215 -4.19 4.01 11.59
N GLU A 216 -3.32 5.00 11.66
CA GLU A 216 -2.93 5.67 12.91
C GLU A 216 -3.91 6.78 13.32
N GLY A 217 -4.72 7.27 12.38
CA GLY A 217 -5.73 8.27 12.67
C GLY A 217 -6.26 8.99 11.44
N ARG A 218 -6.73 10.22 11.67
CA ARG A 218 -7.21 11.13 10.63
C ARG A 218 -6.32 12.35 10.58
N GLY A 219 -5.96 12.79 9.38
CA GLY A 219 -5.19 14.01 9.14
C GLY A 219 -6.07 15.15 8.65
N GLU A 220 -5.43 16.26 8.28
CA GLU A 220 -6.10 17.34 7.56
C GLU A 220 -6.61 16.88 6.19
N PHE A 221 -7.57 17.62 5.65
CA PHE A 221 -8.05 17.36 4.29
C PHE A 221 -7.03 17.86 3.26
N THR A 222 -6.59 16.96 2.38
CA THR A 222 -5.90 17.29 1.12
C THR A 222 -6.49 16.44 -0.02
N ASP A 223 -6.32 16.89 -1.25
CA ASP A 223 -6.73 16.16 -2.46
C ASP A 223 -5.62 15.24 -3.03
N HIS A 224 -4.40 15.35 -2.52
CA HIS A 224 -3.23 14.56 -2.92
C HIS A 224 -2.62 13.81 -1.74
N PHE A 225 -1.82 12.79 -2.04
CA PHE A 225 -1.06 12.04 -1.06
C PHE A 225 0.15 12.84 -0.56
N VAL A 226 0.47 12.70 0.72
CA VAL A 226 1.65 13.34 1.32
C VAL A 226 2.40 12.33 2.18
N CYS A 227 3.70 12.17 1.96
CA CYS A 227 4.59 11.44 2.85
C CYS A 227 4.93 12.30 4.07
N LEU A 228 4.60 11.78 5.25
CA LEU A 228 4.75 12.47 6.54
C LEU A 228 6.00 12.01 7.29
N SER A 229 6.42 10.77 7.09
CA SER A 229 7.63 10.19 7.67
C SER A 229 7.99 8.87 7.00
N GLY A 230 9.20 8.37 7.27
CA GLY A 230 9.65 7.08 6.79
C GLY A 230 11.07 6.75 7.26
N THR A 231 11.50 5.52 6.96
CA THR A 231 12.85 5.01 7.25
C THR A 231 13.27 3.97 6.23
N GLY A 232 14.57 3.76 6.05
CA GLY A 232 15.12 2.68 5.24
C GLY A 232 15.11 2.96 3.75
N HIS A 233 16.15 2.46 3.08
CA HIS A 233 16.32 2.58 1.64
C HIS A 233 15.19 1.85 0.87
N PRO A 234 14.74 2.38 -0.28
CA PRO A 234 13.94 1.63 -1.26
C PRO A 234 14.51 0.24 -1.54
N VAL A 235 13.66 -0.79 -1.49
CA VAL A 235 14.06 -2.15 -1.83
C VAL A 235 14.16 -2.29 -3.36
N GLY A 236 15.22 -2.93 -3.83
CA GLY A 236 15.45 -3.14 -5.26
C GLY A 236 14.32 -3.96 -5.91
N GLU A 237 13.83 -3.51 -7.06
CA GLU A 237 12.97 -4.31 -7.96
C GLU A 237 13.67 -5.61 -8.34
N ASP A 238 12.92 -6.70 -8.46
CA ASP A 238 13.39 -8.02 -8.91
C ASP A 238 14.58 -8.59 -8.10
N VAL A 239 14.78 -8.15 -6.86
CA VAL A 239 15.93 -8.59 -6.04
C VAL A 239 15.79 -10.02 -5.53
N GLY A 240 14.62 -10.66 -5.70
CA GLY A 240 14.36 -12.04 -5.27
C GLY A 240 13.72 -12.10 -3.89
N GLY A 241 12.78 -11.19 -3.63
CA GLY A 241 11.99 -11.14 -2.41
C GLY A 241 12.81 -10.87 -1.16
N ASN A 242 12.19 -11.15 -0.01
CA ASN A 242 12.76 -10.88 1.31
C ASN A 242 14.18 -11.45 1.51
N LYS A 243 14.44 -12.64 0.96
CA LYS A 243 15.75 -13.29 1.05
C LYS A 243 16.77 -12.53 0.20
N GLY A 244 16.45 -12.25 -1.06
CA GLY A 244 17.35 -11.56 -1.97
C GLY A 244 17.76 -10.17 -1.48
N TRP A 245 16.83 -9.39 -0.91
CA TRP A 245 17.18 -8.09 -0.31
C TRP A 245 18.12 -8.22 0.89
N ASN A 246 17.89 -9.20 1.76
CA ASN A 246 18.76 -9.44 2.91
C ASN A 246 20.14 -9.95 2.49
N ASP A 247 20.21 -10.82 1.48
CA ASP A 247 21.46 -11.29 0.90
C ASP A 247 22.24 -10.15 0.25
N LEU A 248 21.56 -9.22 -0.43
CA LEU A 248 22.19 -8.02 -1.01
C LEU A 248 22.77 -7.11 0.08
N LYS A 249 22.02 -6.85 1.17
CA LYS A 249 22.56 -6.10 2.32
C LYS A 249 23.77 -6.80 2.92
N ALA A 250 23.70 -8.12 3.13
CA ALA A 250 24.82 -8.91 3.62
C ALA A 250 26.01 -8.86 2.65
N ALA A 251 25.75 -8.83 1.34
CA ALA A 251 26.76 -8.63 0.32
C ALA A 251 27.47 -7.31 0.57
N TYR A 252 26.81 -6.17 0.80
CA TYR A 252 27.46 -4.87 1.07
C TYR A 252 28.18 -4.79 2.43
N LEU A 253 27.77 -5.58 3.43
CA LEU A 253 28.42 -5.65 4.74
C LEU A 253 29.71 -6.49 4.74
N ALA A 254 29.87 -7.40 3.77
CA ALA A 254 31.05 -8.26 3.71
C ALA A 254 32.35 -7.47 3.45
N GLU A 255 33.32 -7.58 4.37
CA GLU A 255 34.67 -7.01 4.20
C GLU A 255 35.41 -7.61 3.00
N ARG A 256 35.17 -8.90 2.75
CA ARG A 256 35.74 -9.67 1.62
C ARG A 256 34.61 -10.37 0.88
N PRO A 257 33.89 -9.67 -0.02
CA PRO A 257 32.75 -10.26 -0.71
C PRO A 257 33.19 -11.40 -1.63
N THR A 258 32.36 -12.44 -1.71
CA THR A 258 32.49 -13.51 -2.72
C THR A 258 32.28 -12.97 -4.14
N GLU A 259 32.52 -13.79 -5.16
CA GLU A 259 32.22 -13.43 -6.55
C GLU A 259 30.73 -13.12 -6.74
N ASP A 260 29.86 -14.04 -6.31
CA ASP A 260 28.41 -13.85 -6.35
C ASP A 260 27.98 -12.56 -5.63
N GLN A 261 28.55 -12.25 -4.46
CA GLN A 261 28.23 -11.01 -3.74
C GLN A 261 28.65 -9.77 -4.53
N ARG A 262 29.82 -9.79 -5.20
CA ARG A 262 30.24 -8.67 -6.06
C ARG A 262 29.32 -8.52 -7.26
N ASP A 263 28.88 -9.63 -7.84
CA ASP A 263 27.94 -9.62 -8.96
C ASP A 263 26.56 -9.11 -8.54
N SER A 264 26.04 -9.51 -7.38
CA SER A 264 24.80 -8.95 -6.82
C SER A 264 24.91 -7.44 -6.57
N ARG A 265 26.02 -6.96 -6.00
CA ARG A 265 26.25 -5.51 -5.81
C ARG A 265 26.24 -4.77 -7.15
N LYS A 266 26.99 -5.28 -8.14
CA LYS A 266 27.07 -4.69 -9.48
C LYS A 266 25.73 -4.69 -10.22
N TRP A 267 24.96 -5.78 -10.09
CA TRP A 267 23.62 -5.86 -10.64
C TRP A 267 22.72 -4.78 -10.02
N TYR A 268 22.76 -4.61 -8.70
CA TYR A 268 22.01 -3.57 -8.00
C TYR A 268 22.39 -2.15 -8.46
N GLU A 269 23.69 -1.88 -8.62
CA GLU A 269 24.18 -0.54 -8.98
C GLU A 269 23.91 -0.16 -10.43
N THR A 270 23.72 -1.14 -11.33
CA THR A 270 23.77 -0.88 -12.78
C THR A 270 22.62 -1.45 -13.59
N ARG A 271 21.80 -2.33 -13.02
CA ARG A 271 20.74 -3.03 -13.77
C ARG A 271 19.39 -3.05 -13.07
N THR A 272 19.35 -2.93 -11.75
CA THR A 272 18.09 -2.83 -11.03
C THR A 272 17.41 -1.51 -11.37
N ARG A 273 16.12 -1.58 -11.70
CA ARG A 273 15.34 -0.44 -12.22
C ARG A 273 15.27 0.75 -11.27
N ASN A 274 15.24 0.47 -9.97
CA ASN A 274 15.33 1.45 -8.89
C ASN A 274 16.61 1.27 -8.05
N GLY A 275 17.64 0.70 -8.66
CA GLY A 275 18.94 0.51 -8.04
C GLY A 275 19.62 1.85 -7.69
N ASP A 276 20.52 1.81 -6.72
CA ASP A 276 21.35 2.96 -6.37
C ASP A 276 22.77 2.75 -6.92
N PRO A 277 23.25 3.59 -7.88
CA PRO A 277 24.60 3.47 -8.43
C PRO A 277 25.73 3.63 -7.40
N LYS A 278 25.44 4.15 -6.21
CA LYS A 278 26.39 4.26 -5.10
C LYS A 278 26.27 3.09 -4.10
N GLY A 279 25.38 2.14 -4.38
CA GLY A 279 25.15 0.95 -3.56
C GLY A 279 24.64 1.26 -2.15
N LEU A 280 24.74 0.26 -1.27
CA LEU A 280 24.17 0.26 0.08
C LEU A 280 25.23 0.28 1.20
N ALA A 281 26.51 0.52 0.87
CA ALA A 281 27.60 0.44 1.84
C ALA A 281 27.46 1.46 2.99
N GLY A 282 27.81 1.03 4.21
CA GLY A 282 27.72 1.87 5.41
C GLY A 282 26.28 2.33 5.67
N ASP A 283 26.12 3.62 6.03
CA ASP A 283 24.80 4.18 6.32
C ASP A 283 23.90 4.36 5.10
N ARG A 284 24.38 4.04 3.89
CA ARG A 284 23.58 4.15 2.66
C ARG A 284 22.35 3.26 2.67
N VAL A 285 22.37 2.14 3.38
CA VAL A 285 21.18 1.29 3.59
C VAL A 285 20.01 2.03 4.28
N ASN A 286 20.27 3.19 4.88
CA ASN A 286 19.28 4.07 5.49
C ASN A 286 18.91 5.28 4.63
N VAL A 287 19.58 5.50 3.49
CA VAL A 287 19.37 6.70 2.67
C VAL A 287 18.03 6.64 1.95
N TRP A 288 17.24 7.68 2.16
CA TRP A 288 16.00 7.95 1.44
C TRP A 288 15.69 9.46 1.55
N ASP A 289 14.91 10.01 0.61
CA ASP A 289 14.59 11.45 0.57
C ASP A 289 13.08 11.67 0.59
N MET A 290 12.54 12.06 1.74
CA MET A 290 11.12 12.38 1.91
C MET A 290 10.68 13.58 1.05
N ALA A 291 11.55 14.56 0.86
CA ALA A 291 11.23 15.72 0.04
C ALA A 291 11.16 15.34 -1.43
N GLN A 292 12.04 14.46 -1.91
CA GLN A 292 11.94 13.87 -3.25
C GLN A 292 10.66 13.05 -3.40
N VAL A 293 10.34 12.17 -2.44
CA VAL A 293 9.08 11.41 -2.44
C VAL A 293 7.88 12.35 -2.54
N ASN A 294 7.85 13.43 -1.76
CA ASN A 294 6.73 14.39 -1.82
C ASN A 294 6.66 15.17 -3.14
N ARG A 295 7.80 15.50 -3.76
CA ARG A 295 7.80 16.08 -5.12
C ARG A 295 7.19 15.11 -6.12
N ASP A 296 7.58 13.84 -6.05
CA ASP A 296 7.12 12.79 -6.94
C ASP A 296 5.64 12.42 -6.72
N LEU A 297 5.13 12.55 -5.50
CA LEU A 297 3.71 12.33 -5.18
C LEU A 297 2.77 13.39 -5.78
N VAL A 298 3.27 14.59 -6.09
CA VAL A 298 2.46 15.64 -6.73
C VAL A 298 2.13 15.27 -8.17
N ASP A 299 3.05 14.62 -8.88
CA ASP A 299 2.87 14.20 -10.28
C ASP A 299 3.31 12.74 -10.48
N MET A 300 2.51 11.82 -9.93
CA MET A 300 2.80 10.39 -9.97
C MET A 300 2.80 9.84 -11.40
N LEU A 301 1.94 10.34 -12.28
CA LEU A 301 1.81 9.82 -13.65
C LEU A 301 3.05 10.16 -14.49
N ASP A 302 3.47 11.42 -14.46
CA ASP A 302 4.69 11.90 -15.14
C ASP A 302 5.95 11.17 -14.64
N ARG A 303 6.01 10.82 -13.34
CA ARG A 303 7.07 9.95 -12.82
C ARG A 303 7.09 8.59 -13.52
N PHE A 304 5.96 7.90 -13.61
CA PHE A 304 5.91 6.55 -14.19
C PHE A 304 6.16 6.56 -15.69
N GLU A 305 5.70 7.59 -16.41
CA GLU A 305 6.01 7.78 -17.84
C GLU A 305 7.52 7.90 -18.07
N ARG A 306 8.24 8.71 -17.28
CA ARG A 306 9.72 8.79 -17.36
C ARG A 306 10.42 7.46 -17.12
N MET A 307 9.96 6.67 -16.14
CA MET A 307 10.54 5.36 -15.83
C MET A 307 10.29 4.34 -16.96
N ALA A 308 9.15 4.44 -17.64
CA ALA A 308 8.84 3.60 -18.80
C ALA A 308 9.76 3.94 -19.99
N ASP A 309 9.98 5.22 -20.26
CA ASP A 309 10.87 5.69 -21.33
C ASP A 309 12.32 5.24 -21.12
N GLN A 310 12.83 5.35 -19.89
CA GLN A 310 14.16 4.86 -19.53
C GLN A 310 14.33 3.37 -19.83
N ALA A 311 13.35 2.56 -19.41
CA ALA A 311 13.39 1.12 -19.65
C ALA A 311 13.24 0.76 -21.14
N ALA A 312 12.49 1.54 -21.92
CA ALA A 312 12.42 1.37 -23.37
C ALA A 312 13.79 1.64 -24.01
N SER A 313 14.47 2.71 -23.61
CA SER A 313 15.81 3.05 -24.07
C SER A 313 16.86 2.00 -23.70
N GLU A 314 16.82 1.48 -22.47
CA GLU A 314 17.71 0.39 -22.03
C GLU A 314 17.51 -0.90 -22.82
N ARG A 315 16.25 -1.27 -23.09
CA ARG A 315 15.92 -2.43 -23.92
C ARG A 315 16.43 -2.27 -25.36
N ASP A 316 16.32 -1.08 -25.93
CA ASP A 316 16.79 -0.81 -27.29
C ASP A 316 18.33 -0.82 -27.35
N MET A 317 19.02 -0.26 -26.34
CA MET A 317 20.48 -0.40 -26.21
C MET A 317 20.94 -1.86 -26.04
N LEU A 318 20.17 -2.68 -25.32
CA LEU A 318 20.46 -4.11 -25.15
C LEU A 318 20.27 -4.88 -26.46
N ARG A 319 19.22 -4.58 -27.21
CA ARG A 319 18.96 -5.11 -28.56
C ARG A 319 20.10 -4.80 -29.53
N ASP A 320 20.51 -3.53 -29.58
CA ASP A 320 21.65 -3.08 -30.40
C ASP A 320 22.95 -3.79 -30.02
N ARG A 321 23.18 -4.03 -28.72
CA ARG A 321 24.35 -4.77 -28.23
C ARG A 321 24.31 -6.26 -28.49
N LEU A 322 23.11 -6.85 -28.52
CA LEU A 322 22.91 -8.28 -28.78
C LEU A 322 22.74 -8.59 -30.28
N GLY A 323 22.66 -7.58 -31.14
CA GLY A 323 22.48 -7.73 -32.57
C GLY A 323 21.12 -8.34 -32.96
N VAL A 324 20.09 -8.12 -32.13
CA VAL A 324 18.71 -8.60 -32.34
C VAL A 324 17.73 -7.45 -32.25
#